data_AF-X0L3X3-F1
#
_entry.id   AF-X0L3X3-F1
#
_cell.length_a   1.000
_cell.length_b   1.000
_cell.length_c   1.000
_cell.angle_alpha   90.00
_cell.angle_beta   90.00
_cell.angle_gamma   90.00
#
_symmetry.space_group_name_H-M   'P 1'
#
loop_
_entity.id
_entity.type
_entity.pdbx_description
1 polymer ?
#
loop_
_entity_poly.entity_id
_entity_poly.type
_entity_poly.pdbx_seq_one_letter_code
_entity_poly.pdbx_strand_id
1 'polypeptide(L)'
;MSQLGLQQLSSPEDADVDIVFVHGLFGNRVSTWSKNGVLWPKQLLSEDLPKARIFTFGYDADVTKRNLNEEVTKGTMDSHAADLCEKLAGLRSKTENSDRPLVFVAHSLGGLMVIKGALGDGTDNPSLIANHTRGMVFLGTPFHGSPVAPWGKAISSMVSVIHATDSQKVKDLEQKSEKLQILAESFASALHQRIRDKKEIRVAFFHETKKLHGFMASYCLYYFVVPERNSWIPGFADHSSINADHSSMTKFADEDSPGYQSVLAAIRKVSSNLEERTDPTSSAAGVVNNNWGEVKNQVLGDQTIHGGMTFN
;
A
#
# COMPACT_ATOMS: atom_id res chain seq x y z
N MET A 1 6.39 -22.89 12.36
CA MET A 1 6.62 -23.12 10.92
C MET A 1 6.46 -21.79 10.18
N SER A 2 7.38 -21.43 9.29
CA SER A 2 7.28 -20.19 8.51
C SER A 2 6.09 -20.28 7.54
N GLN A 3 5.16 -19.34 7.64
CA GLN A 3 3.95 -19.27 6.81
C GLN A 3 4.24 -18.46 5.55
N LEU A 4 4.98 -19.05 4.60
CA LEU A 4 5.42 -18.40 3.34
C LEU A 4 4.53 -18.77 2.15
N GLY A 5 4.48 -17.87 1.17
CA GLY A 5 3.68 -18.00 -0.04
C GLY A 5 2.24 -17.50 0.11
N LEU A 6 1.50 -17.59 -0.98
CA LEU A 6 0.13 -17.14 -1.11
C LEU A 6 -0.84 -18.16 -0.50
N GLN A 7 -1.73 -17.68 0.36
CA GLN A 7 -2.78 -18.48 0.99
C GLN A 7 -4.15 -17.89 0.65
N GLN A 8 -5.04 -18.73 0.16
CA GLN A 8 -6.45 -18.38 -0.06
C GLN A 8 -7.21 -18.43 1.27
N LEU A 9 -7.94 -17.36 1.57
CA LEU A 9 -8.76 -17.21 2.78
C LEU A 9 -10.25 -17.35 2.49
N SER A 10 -10.70 -16.81 1.36
CA SER A 10 -12.07 -16.92 0.82
C SER A 10 -12.03 -17.04 -0.70
N SER A 11 -12.94 -17.82 -1.30
CA SER A 11 -13.04 -17.98 -2.75
C SER A 11 -14.46 -18.36 -3.18
N PRO A 12 -15.38 -17.38 -3.21
CA PRO A 12 -16.70 -17.58 -3.78
C PRO A 12 -16.59 -17.93 -5.28
N GLU A 13 -17.56 -18.68 -5.81
CA GLU A 13 -17.59 -19.09 -7.22
C GLU A 13 -17.86 -17.89 -8.14
N ASP A 14 -18.74 -16.98 -7.71
CA ASP A 14 -19.14 -15.77 -8.42
C ASP A 14 -18.25 -14.56 -8.10
N ALA A 15 -17.00 -14.80 -7.68
CA ALA A 15 -16.13 -13.70 -7.25
C ALA A 15 -15.86 -12.69 -8.36
N ASP A 16 -16.03 -11.40 -8.08
CA ASP A 16 -15.85 -10.29 -9.03
C ASP A 16 -14.56 -9.49 -8.79
N VAL A 17 -13.92 -9.67 -7.63
CA VAL A 17 -12.67 -8.99 -7.24
C VAL A 17 -11.72 -9.92 -6.51
N ASP A 18 -10.42 -9.74 -6.77
CA ASP A 18 -9.33 -10.36 -6.00
C ASP A 18 -8.78 -9.34 -4.98
N ILE A 19 -8.71 -9.72 -3.70
CA ILE A 19 -8.12 -8.90 -2.64
C ILE A 19 -6.92 -9.62 -2.03
N VAL A 20 -5.74 -9.00 -2.05
CA VAL A 20 -4.49 -9.61 -1.59
C VAL A 20 -3.87 -8.82 -0.45
N PHE A 21 -3.74 -9.47 0.70
CA PHE A 21 -3.15 -8.94 1.91
C PHE A 21 -1.64 -9.20 1.98
N VAL A 22 -0.85 -8.15 2.17
CA VAL A 22 0.62 -8.21 2.21
C VAL A 22 1.15 -7.58 3.50
N HIS A 23 1.80 -8.39 4.34
CA HIS A 23 2.36 -7.92 5.61
C HIS A 23 3.67 -7.13 5.44
N GLY A 24 4.07 -6.38 6.48
CA GLY A 24 5.36 -5.68 6.52
C GLY A 24 6.48 -6.48 7.18
N LEU A 25 7.60 -5.79 7.46
CA LEU A 25 8.75 -6.34 8.21
C LEU A 25 8.30 -6.97 9.53
N PHE A 26 8.90 -8.11 9.86
CA PHE A 26 8.61 -8.90 11.07
C PHE A 26 7.15 -9.40 11.23
N GLY A 27 6.30 -9.11 10.25
CA GLY A 27 4.95 -9.65 10.17
C GLY A 27 4.94 -11.07 9.61
N ASN A 28 3.73 -11.62 9.53
CA ASN A 28 3.45 -12.81 8.73
C ASN A 28 2.01 -12.77 8.24
N ARG A 29 1.69 -13.67 7.30
CA ARG A 29 0.40 -13.68 6.60
C ARG A 29 -0.83 -13.93 7.47
N VAL A 30 -0.67 -14.33 8.75
CA VAL A 30 -1.80 -14.54 9.67
C VAL A 30 -1.79 -13.51 10.80
N SER A 31 -0.74 -13.44 11.60
CA SER A 31 -0.73 -12.64 12.83
C SER A 31 -0.75 -11.13 12.59
N THR A 32 -0.32 -10.66 11.42
CA THR A 32 -0.44 -9.25 11.05
C THR A 32 -1.91 -8.84 10.97
N TRP A 33 -2.80 -9.75 10.59
CA TRP A 33 -4.22 -9.50 10.35
C TRP A 33 -5.12 -10.15 11.40
N SER A 34 -4.55 -10.54 12.56
CA SER A 34 -5.29 -11.26 13.59
C SER A 34 -5.31 -10.54 14.92
N LYS A 35 -6.46 -10.53 15.59
CA LYS A 35 -6.62 -10.07 16.98
C LYS A 35 -7.56 -11.00 17.73
N ASN A 36 -7.20 -11.40 18.95
CA ASN A 36 -8.06 -12.24 19.80
C ASN A 36 -8.59 -13.52 19.09
N GLY A 37 -7.76 -14.12 18.23
CA GLY A 37 -8.14 -15.31 17.45
C GLY A 37 -8.95 -15.03 16.18
N VAL A 38 -9.30 -13.77 15.91
CA VAL A 38 -10.03 -13.34 14.71
C VAL A 38 -9.06 -12.93 13.62
N LEU A 39 -8.97 -13.71 12.55
CA LEU A 39 -8.32 -13.35 11.28
C LEU A 39 -9.33 -12.56 10.44
N TRP A 40 -9.37 -11.24 10.63
CA TRP A 40 -10.44 -10.40 10.09
C TRP A 40 -10.59 -10.43 8.55
N PRO A 41 -9.54 -10.61 7.71
CA PRO A 41 -9.75 -10.74 6.27
C PRO A 41 -10.53 -12.00 5.90
N LYS A 42 -10.42 -13.06 6.70
CA LYS A 42 -11.17 -14.29 6.51
C LYS A 42 -12.54 -14.24 7.16
N GLN A 43 -12.63 -13.73 8.38
CA GLN A 43 -13.80 -13.90 9.24
C GLN A 43 -14.77 -12.71 9.23
N LEU A 44 -14.32 -11.50 8.88
CA LEU A 44 -15.18 -10.31 8.83
C LEU A 44 -15.33 -9.83 7.39
N LEU A 45 -14.19 -9.59 6.71
CA LEU A 45 -14.21 -9.02 5.37
C LEU A 45 -14.90 -9.92 4.33
N SER A 46 -14.81 -11.24 4.48
CA SER A 46 -15.46 -12.18 3.56
C SER A 46 -16.99 -12.18 3.70
N GLU A 47 -17.52 -11.82 4.88
CA GLU A 47 -18.95 -11.68 5.13
C GLU A 47 -19.45 -10.33 4.57
N ASP A 48 -18.66 -9.27 4.76
CA ASP A 48 -18.94 -7.92 4.26
C ASP A 48 -18.78 -7.77 2.74
N LEU A 49 -17.97 -8.63 2.12
CA LEU A 49 -17.69 -8.68 0.68
C LEU A 49 -17.82 -10.13 0.18
N PRO A 50 -19.05 -10.67 0.07
CA PRO A 50 -19.27 -12.09 -0.22
C PRO A 50 -18.84 -12.51 -1.63
N LYS A 51 -18.58 -11.55 -2.53
CA LYS A 51 -18.04 -11.77 -3.89
C LYS A 51 -16.53 -11.50 -4.00
N ALA A 52 -15.85 -11.24 -2.89
CA ALA A 52 -14.41 -11.06 -2.91
C ALA A 52 -13.69 -12.40 -2.75
N ARG A 53 -12.75 -12.68 -3.64
CA ARG A 53 -11.75 -13.74 -3.44
C ARG A 53 -10.57 -13.15 -2.68
N ILE A 54 -10.32 -13.66 -1.48
CA ILE A 54 -9.40 -13.04 -0.53
C ILE A 54 -8.17 -13.93 -0.33
N PHE A 55 -6.99 -13.33 -0.45
CA PHE A 55 -5.71 -13.96 -0.25
C PHE A 55 -4.85 -13.22 0.76
N THR A 56 -3.93 -13.93 1.39
CA THR A 56 -2.82 -13.32 2.13
C THR A 56 -1.50 -13.92 1.69
N PHE A 57 -0.48 -13.07 1.56
CA PHE A 57 0.84 -13.46 1.10
C PHE A 57 1.86 -13.34 2.22
N GLY A 58 2.60 -14.43 2.44
CA GLY A 58 3.71 -14.47 3.40
C GLY A 58 5.06 -14.49 2.69
N TYR A 59 5.99 -13.65 3.11
CA TYR A 59 7.38 -13.68 2.63
C TYR A 59 8.35 -13.55 3.80
N ASP A 60 9.63 -13.84 3.56
CA ASP A 60 10.66 -13.72 4.59
C ASP A 60 10.99 -12.25 4.86
N ALA A 61 10.18 -11.66 5.73
CA ALA A 61 10.28 -10.29 6.18
C ALA A 61 11.16 -10.15 7.44
N ASP A 62 11.85 -11.21 7.86
CA ASP A 62 12.80 -11.17 8.96
C ASP A 62 14.19 -10.80 8.43
N VAL A 63 14.50 -9.52 8.53
CA VAL A 63 15.81 -8.97 8.12
C VAL A 63 16.93 -9.31 9.11
N THR A 64 16.61 -9.77 10.32
CA THR A 64 17.62 -10.01 11.38
C THR A 64 18.30 -11.36 11.27
N LYS A 65 17.65 -12.35 10.64
CA LYS A 65 18.17 -13.72 10.43
C LYS A 65 19.10 -13.87 9.21
N ARG A 66 19.24 -12.84 8.38
CA ARG A 66 20.11 -12.90 7.19
C ARG A 66 21.58 -12.75 7.62
N ASN A 67 22.33 -13.85 7.61
CA ASN A 67 23.80 -13.83 7.68
C ASN A 67 24.34 -13.48 6.28
N LEU A 68 25.09 -12.38 6.16
CA LEU A 68 25.57 -11.87 4.86
C LEU A 68 26.82 -12.60 4.30
N ASN A 69 27.34 -13.60 5.02
CA ASN A 69 28.47 -14.44 4.57
C ASN A 69 28.02 -15.71 3.82
N GLU A 70 26.71 -15.98 3.73
CA GLU A 70 26.18 -17.01 2.84
C GLU A 70 25.92 -16.37 1.47
N GLU A 71 26.43 -17.00 0.40
CA GLU A 71 26.17 -16.60 -0.99
C GLU A 71 24.69 -16.24 -1.18
N VAL A 72 24.47 -15.08 -1.81
CA VAL A 72 23.20 -14.37 -2.00
C VAL A 72 22.14 -15.23 -2.70
N THR A 73 21.53 -16.15 -1.95
CA THR A 73 20.42 -17.00 -2.42
C THR A 73 19.16 -16.89 -1.55
N LYS A 74 19.09 -15.92 -0.61
CA LYS A 74 17.91 -15.69 0.25
C LYS A 74 17.34 -14.27 0.11
N GLY A 75 16.47 -14.11 -0.88
CA GLY A 75 15.29 -13.24 -0.84
C GLY A 75 15.50 -11.72 -0.76
N THR A 76 15.79 -11.04 -1.87
CA THR A 76 15.65 -9.57 -1.95
C THR A 76 14.16 -9.18 -2.04
N MET A 77 13.81 -7.92 -1.73
CA MET A 77 12.46 -7.39 -1.96
C MET A 77 11.97 -7.66 -3.39
N ASP A 78 12.88 -7.61 -4.35
CA ASP A 78 12.64 -7.87 -5.77
C ASP A 78 12.20 -9.32 -6.00
N SER A 79 12.90 -10.28 -5.39
CA SER A 79 12.51 -11.68 -5.48
C SER A 79 11.17 -11.98 -4.79
N HIS A 80 10.83 -11.28 -3.70
CA HIS A 80 9.54 -11.44 -3.03
C HIS A 80 8.39 -10.81 -3.83
N ALA A 81 8.63 -9.68 -4.48
CA ALA A 81 7.67 -9.07 -5.41
C ALA A 81 7.44 -9.97 -6.63
N ALA A 82 8.52 -10.54 -7.20
CA ALA A 82 8.43 -11.49 -8.30
C ALA A 82 7.66 -12.76 -7.91
N ASP A 83 7.95 -13.36 -6.74
CA ASP A 83 7.24 -14.54 -6.23
C ASP A 83 5.75 -14.26 -5.98
N LEU A 84 5.39 -13.09 -5.43
CA LEU A 84 3.99 -12.67 -5.32
C LEU A 84 3.31 -12.61 -6.70
N CYS A 85 3.94 -11.95 -7.66
CA CYS A 85 3.40 -11.79 -9.01
C CYS A 85 3.24 -13.13 -9.72
N GLU A 86 4.23 -14.02 -9.65
CA GLU A 86 4.20 -15.34 -10.26
C GLU A 86 3.07 -16.20 -9.67
N LYS A 87 2.94 -16.24 -8.33
CA LYS A 87 1.87 -17.02 -7.68
C LYS A 87 0.48 -16.48 -8.02
N LEU A 88 0.31 -15.17 -8.04
CA LEU A 88 -0.96 -14.56 -8.44
C LEU A 88 -1.28 -14.86 -9.92
N ALA A 89 -0.28 -14.74 -10.81
CA ALA A 89 -0.47 -15.03 -12.22
C ALA A 89 -0.85 -16.50 -12.46
N GLY A 90 -0.15 -17.43 -11.79
CA GLY A 90 -0.44 -18.86 -11.87
C GLY A 90 -1.78 -19.26 -11.27
N LEU A 91 -2.33 -18.50 -10.31
CA LEU A 91 -3.69 -18.70 -9.82
C LEU A 91 -4.75 -18.15 -10.78
N ARG A 92 -4.50 -16.97 -11.36
CA ARG A 92 -5.46 -16.31 -12.26
C ARG A 92 -5.56 -17.02 -13.60
N SER A 93 -4.48 -17.62 -14.10
CA SER A 93 -4.49 -18.43 -15.33
C SER A 93 -5.32 -19.71 -15.21
N LYS A 94 -5.60 -20.17 -13.98
CA LYS A 94 -6.43 -21.36 -13.71
C LYS A 94 -7.92 -21.05 -13.59
N THR A 95 -8.30 -19.78 -13.66
CA THR A 95 -9.71 -19.37 -13.54
C THR A 95 -10.23 -18.83 -14.85
N GLU A 96 -11.50 -19.10 -15.16
CA GLU A 96 -12.15 -18.60 -16.39
C GLU A 96 -12.25 -17.07 -16.45
N ASN A 97 -12.06 -16.38 -15.32
CA ASN A 97 -12.07 -14.93 -15.23
C ASN A 97 -10.70 -14.40 -14.76
N SER A 98 -9.74 -14.39 -15.69
CA SER A 98 -8.41 -13.80 -15.49
C SER A 98 -8.42 -12.27 -15.44
N ASP A 99 -9.57 -11.64 -15.72
CA ASP A 99 -9.71 -10.19 -15.90
C ASP A 99 -10.25 -9.48 -14.66
N ARG A 100 -10.56 -10.24 -13.60
CA ARG A 100 -11.05 -9.71 -12.32
C ARG A 100 -10.15 -8.63 -11.75
N PRO A 101 -10.68 -7.48 -11.35
CA PRO A 101 -9.87 -6.45 -10.73
C PRO A 101 -9.13 -6.94 -9.48
N LEU A 102 -7.91 -6.45 -9.32
CA LEU A 102 -7.01 -6.81 -8.23
C LEU A 102 -6.83 -5.61 -7.30
N VAL A 103 -7.08 -5.86 -6.01
CA VAL A 103 -6.90 -4.89 -4.93
C VAL A 103 -5.85 -5.42 -3.96
N PHE A 104 -4.90 -4.58 -3.59
CA PHE A 104 -3.93 -4.89 -2.56
C PHE A 104 -4.25 -4.18 -1.26
N VAL A 105 -4.12 -4.88 -0.13
CA VAL A 105 -4.10 -4.28 1.20
C VAL A 105 -2.74 -4.57 1.82
N ALA A 106 -1.94 -3.53 1.99
CA ALA A 106 -0.53 -3.68 2.33
C ALA A 106 -0.18 -2.91 3.60
N HIS A 107 0.61 -3.55 4.47
CA HIS A 107 1.10 -2.94 5.70
C HIS A 107 2.58 -2.60 5.60
N SER A 108 2.93 -1.39 6.03
CA SER A 108 4.32 -0.96 6.20
C SER A 108 5.18 -1.22 4.96
N LEU A 109 6.37 -1.84 5.08
CA LEU A 109 7.22 -2.15 3.92
C LEU A 109 6.58 -3.09 2.89
N GLY A 110 5.54 -3.84 3.27
CA GLY A 110 4.77 -4.64 2.32
C GLY A 110 4.13 -3.79 1.22
N GLY A 111 3.83 -2.52 1.50
CA GLY A 111 3.31 -1.56 0.51
C GLY A 111 4.30 -1.32 -0.63
N LEU A 112 5.59 -1.20 -0.34
CA LEU A 112 6.61 -1.05 -1.38
C LEU A 112 6.76 -2.30 -2.23
N MET A 113 6.67 -3.48 -1.61
CA MET A 113 6.71 -4.75 -2.35
C MET A 113 5.54 -4.84 -3.34
N VAL A 114 4.35 -4.41 -2.92
CA VAL A 114 3.17 -4.32 -3.78
C VAL A 114 3.37 -3.31 -4.91
N ILE A 115 3.89 -2.11 -4.62
CA ILE A 115 4.19 -1.11 -5.66
C ILE A 115 5.11 -1.69 -6.71
N LYS A 116 6.21 -2.34 -6.30
CA LYS A 116 7.16 -2.94 -7.24
C LYS A 116 6.49 -3.97 -8.15
N GLY A 117 5.72 -4.90 -7.56
CA GLY A 117 5.00 -5.92 -8.32
C GLY A 117 3.89 -5.36 -9.23
N ALA A 118 3.13 -4.38 -8.75
CA ALA A 118 1.98 -3.81 -9.46
C ALA A 118 2.35 -2.74 -10.51
N LEU A 119 3.51 -2.10 -10.38
CA LEU A 119 4.05 -1.22 -11.41
C LEU A 119 4.84 -1.97 -12.49
N GLY A 120 5.26 -3.19 -12.18
CA GLY A 120 5.95 -4.05 -13.12
C GLY A 120 7.44 -3.77 -13.30
N ASP A 121 8.04 -3.02 -12.38
CA ASP A 121 9.45 -2.67 -12.42
C ASP A 121 10.32 -3.87 -12.01
N GLY A 122 11.14 -4.36 -12.96
CA GLY A 122 12.11 -5.44 -12.72
C GLY A 122 11.60 -6.88 -12.89
N THR A 123 10.55 -7.12 -13.70
CA THR A 123 10.14 -8.49 -14.07
C THR A 123 9.96 -8.61 -15.58
N ASP A 124 10.33 -9.75 -16.17
CA ASP A 124 10.31 -9.95 -17.63
C ASP A 124 8.88 -10.09 -18.22
N ASN A 125 7.85 -10.24 -17.37
CA ASN A 125 6.45 -10.24 -17.79
C ASN A 125 5.49 -9.67 -16.73
N PRO A 126 5.54 -8.35 -16.47
CA PRO A 126 4.77 -7.70 -15.41
C PRO A 126 3.30 -7.46 -15.74
N SER A 127 2.89 -7.83 -16.96
CA SER A 127 1.68 -7.30 -17.60
C SER A 127 0.39 -7.74 -16.89
N LEU A 128 0.28 -8.97 -16.40
CA LEU A 128 -0.99 -9.45 -15.87
C LEU A 128 -1.36 -8.78 -14.53
N ILE A 129 -0.46 -8.78 -13.56
CA ILE A 129 -0.72 -8.19 -12.24
C ILE A 129 -0.86 -6.68 -12.39
N ALA A 130 0.04 -6.04 -13.12
CA ALA A 130 0.03 -4.61 -13.33
C ALA A 130 -1.23 -4.13 -14.08
N ASN A 131 -1.71 -4.86 -15.10
CA ASN A 131 -2.90 -4.46 -15.86
C ASN A 131 -4.21 -4.66 -15.07
N HIS A 132 -4.24 -5.62 -14.14
CA HIS A 132 -5.43 -5.92 -13.36
C HIS A 132 -5.47 -5.24 -12.00
N THR A 133 -4.36 -4.66 -11.53
CA THR A 133 -4.35 -3.86 -10.31
C THR A 133 -5.19 -2.61 -10.51
N ARG A 134 -6.24 -2.46 -9.69
CA ARG A 134 -7.17 -1.31 -9.72
C ARG A 134 -7.27 -0.57 -8.38
N GLY A 135 -6.93 -1.23 -7.28
CA GLY A 135 -6.99 -0.65 -5.95
C GLY A 135 -5.78 -0.98 -5.09
N MET A 136 -5.35 -0.04 -4.25
CA MET A 136 -4.36 -0.27 -3.21
C MET A 136 -4.75 0.45 -1.92
N VAL A 137 -4.76 -0.27 -0.80
CA VAL A 137 -4.97 0.29 0.54
C VAL A 137 -3.69 0.11 1.34
N PHE A 138 -3.09 1.22 1.77
CA PHE A 138 -1.83 1.24 2.48
C PHE A 138 -2.04 1.57 3.95
N LEU A 139 -1.56 0.68 4.82
CA LEU A 139 -1.63 0.82 6.27
C LEU A 139 -0.21 1.12 6.79
N GLY A 140 0.08 2.38 7.10
CA GLY A 140 1.38 2.79 7.62
C GLY A 140 2.54 2.54 6.64
N THR A 141 2.32 2.62 5.34
CA THR A 141 3.43 2.53 4.36
C THR A 141 4.15 3.87 4.29
N PRO A 142 5.48 3.94 4.41
CA PRO A 142 6.21 5.18 4.19
C PRO A 142 6.27 5.46 2.67
N PHE A 143 5.87 6.65 2.23
CA PHE A 143 5.92 7.11 0.83
C PHE A 143 6.84 8.32 0.63
N HIS A 144 7.06 9.14 1.66
CA HIS A 144 7.90 10.34 1.55
C HIS A 144 9.05 10.37 2.55
N GLY A 145 10.25 10.63 2.03
CA GLY A 145 11.44 11.02 2.78
C GLY A 145 11.41 12.51 3.10
N SER A 146 10.57 12.94 4.05
CA SER A 146 10.69 14.29 4.60
C SER A 146 11.82 14.35 5.64
N PRO A 147 12.55 15.48 5.82
CA PRO A 147 13.74 15.59 6.70
C PRO A 147 13.58 15.14 8.17
N VAL A 148 12.36 14.87 8.65
CA VAL A 148 12.11 14.44 10.04
C VAL A 148 12.14 12.91 10.18
N ALA A 149 12.12 12.12 9.09
CA ALA A 149 12.41 10.68 9.17
C ALA A 149 12.91 10.09 7.83
N PRO A 150 14.24 9.96 7.64
CA PRO A 150 14.81 9.08 6.61
C PRO A 150 14.25 7.67 6.75
N TRP A 151 14.08 6.95 5.64
CA TRP A 151 13.64 5.55 5.62
C TRP A 151 14.45 4.66 6.57
N GLY A 152 15.75 4.94 6.72
CA GLY A 152 16.61 4.31 7.72
C GLY A 152 16.09 4.44 9.15
N LYS A 153 15.53 5.60 9.53
CA LYS A 153 14.89 5.79 10.84
C LYS A 153 13.57 5.03 10.95
N ALA A 154 12.74 5.00 9.92
CA ALA A 154 11.49 4.23 9.95
C ALA A 154 11.76 2.72 10.12
N ILE A 155 12.76 2.19 9.40
CA ILE A 155 13.19 0.80 9.54
C ILE A 155 13.84 0.57 10.91
N SER A 156 14.74 1.45 11.35
CA SER A 156 15.35 1.41 12.69
C SER A 156 14.30 1.36 13.79
N SER A 157 13.28 2.20 13.69
CA SER A 157 12.13 2.22 14.60
C SER A 157 11.43 0.86 14.63
N MET A 158 11.11 0.29 13.48
CA MET A 158 10.47 -1.04 13.39
C MET A 158 11.36 -2.16 13.97
N VAL A 159 12.68 -2.11 13.74
CA VAL A 159 13.64 -3.10 14.25
C VAL A 159 13.81 -2.99 15.77
N SER A 160 13.95 -1.77 16.29
CA SER A 160 14.19 -1.50 17.72
C SER A 160 13.06 -1.96 18.64
N VAL A 161 11.85 -2.07 18.09
CA VAL A 161 10.65 -2.54 18.80
C VAL A 161 10.71 -4.04 19.06
N ILE A 162 11.36 -4.79 18.17
CA ILE A 162 11.24 -6.24 18.14
C ILE A 162 12.44 -6.91 18.80
N HIS A 163 13.66 -6.35 18.69
CA HIS A 163 14.87 -6.87 19.34
C HIS A 163 15.79 -5.75 19.85
N ALA A 164 16.38 -5.94 21.04
CA ALA A 164 17.64 -5.28 21.40
C ALA A 164 18.78 -5.96 20.62
N THR A 165 19.71 -5.16 20.08
CA THR A 165 21.03 -5.59 19.55
C THR A 165 21.08 -6.06 18.08
N ASP A 166 21.49 -5.17 17.18
CA ASP A 166 22.73 -5.24 16.38
C ASP A 166 22.79 -4.00 15.46
N SER A 167 23.60 -3.00 15.83
CA SER A 167 23.63 -1.68 15.19
C SER A 167 24.14 -1.71 13.74
N GLN A 168 24.85 -2.76 13.33
CA GLN A 168 25.33 -2.88 11.95
C GLN A 168 24.23 -3.35 10.98
N LYS A 169 23.38 -4.29 11.41
CA LYS A 169 22.24 -4.74 10.58
C LYS A 169 21.25 -3.61 10.32
N VAL A 170 21.11 -2.69 11.27
CA VAL A 170 20.30 -1.47 11.11
C VAL A 170 20.91 -0.55 10.06
N LYS A 171 22.21 -0.22 10.15
CA LYS A 171 22.93 0.64 9.18
C LYS A 171 22.87 0.12 7.75
N ASP A 172 22.95 -1.19 7.55
CA ASP A 172 22.88 -1.80 6.21
C ASP A 172 21.48 -1.71 5.59
N LEU A 173 20.42 -1.70 6.42
CA LEU A 173 19.05 -1.43 5.98
C LEU A 173 18.85 0.06 5.66
N GLU A 174 19.54 0.96 6.38
CA GLU A 174 19.57 2.38 6.04
C GLU A 174 20.24 2.64 4.70
N GLN A 175 21.32 1.93 4.35
CA GLN A 175 21.97 2.05 3.03
C GLN A 175 21.10 1.54 1.87
N LYS A 176 20.31 0.47 2.09
CA LYS A 176 19.35 -0.03 1.07
C LYS A 176 18.12 0.87 0.90
N SER A 177 17.98 1.90 1.73
CA SER A 177 16.80 2.75 1.79
C SER A 177 16.67 3.76 0.65
N GLU A 178 17.76 4.08 -0.06
CA GLU A 178 17.74 4.96 -1.23
C GLU A 178 16.91 4.35 -2.38
N LYS A 179 17.02 3.03 -2.59
CA LYS A 179 16.21 2.32 -3.59
C LYS A 179 14.72 2.32 -3.24
N LEU A 180 14.41 2.23 -1.96
CA LEU A 180 13.02 2.28 -1.46
C LEU A 180 12.42 3.67 -1.63
N GLN A 181 13.23 4.70 -1.40
CA GLN A 181 12.84 6.09 -1.63
C GLN A 181 12.56 6.35 -3.11
N ILE A 182 13.46 5.93 -4.01
CA ILE A 182 13.25 6.06 -5.46
C ILE A 182 11.96 5.37 -5.90
N LEU A 183 11.66 4.18 -5.37
CA LEU A 183 10.43 3.45 -5.69
C LEU A 183 9.17 4.18 -5.19
N ALA A 184 9.22 4.77 -4.00
CA ALA A 184 8.09 5.52 -3.46
C ALA A 184 7.85 6.82 -4.25
N GLU A 185 8.92 7.52 -4.64
CA GLU A 185 8.86 8.72 -5.48
C GLU A 185 8.38 8.39 -6.91
N SER A 186 8.81 7.27 -7.48
CA SER A 186 8.38 6.81 -8.80
C SER A 186 6.91 6.38 -8.81
N PHE A 187 6.36 5.92 -7.68
CA PHE A 187 4.97 5.51 -7.57
C PHE A 187 4.00 6.64 -7.90
N ALA A 188 4.25 7.86 -7.42
CA ALA A 188 3.43 9.03 -7.76
C ALA A 188 3.41 9.27 -9.28
N SER A 189 4.58 9.22 -9.92
CA SER A 189 4.70 9.37 -11.38
C SER A 189 3.94 8.27 -12.13
N ALA A 190 4.01 7.02 -11.63
CA ALA A 190 3.31 5.89 -12.21
C ALA A 190 1.78 6.02 -12.06
N LEU A 191 1.28 6.47 -10.91
CA LEU A 191 -0.14 6.74 -10.71
C LEU A 191 -0.65 7.83 -11.67
N HIS A 192 0.10 8.93 -11.85
CA HIS A 192 -0.24 9.96 -12.84
C HIS A 192 -0.30 9.40 -14.26
N GLN A 193 0.67 8.56 -14.63
CA GLN A 193 0.68 7.90 -15.93
C GLN A 193 -0.54 6.99 -16.11
N ARG A 194 -0.90 6.21 -15.08
CA ARG A 194 -2.09 5.36 -15.08
C ARG A 194 -3.38 6.15 -15.25
N ILE A 195 -3.50 7.33 -14.64
CA ILE A 195 -4.64 8.23 -14.85
C ILE A 195 -4.70 8.67 -16.32
N ARG A 196 -3.57 9.12 -16.91
CA ARG A 196 -3.49 9.53 -18.32
C ARG A 196 -3.88 8.40 -19.28
N ASP A 197 -3.43 7.18 -18.98
CA ASP A 197 -3.72 5.99 -19.78
C ASP A 197 -5.14 5.45 -19.57
N LYS A 198 -5.97 6.17 -18.78
CA LYS A 198 -7.29 5.74 -18.33
C LYS A 198 -7.23 4.36 -17.65
N LYS A 199 -6.12 3.99 -17.02
CA LYS A 199 -5.94 2.73 -16.26
C LYS A 199 -5.69 3.03 -14.78
N GLU A 200 -6.47 3.96 -14.25
CA GLU A 200 -6.33 4.46 -12.87
C GLU A 200 -6.22 3.32 -11.86
N ILE A 201 -5.27 3.47 -10.93
CA ILE A 201 -5.15 2.67 -9.73
C ILE A 201 -5.59 3.58 -8.59
N ARG A 202 -6.72 3.26 -7.97
CA ARG A 202 -7.23 4.00 -6.81
C ARG A 202 -6.42 3.63 -5.58
N VAL A 203 -6.08 4.61 -4.77
CA VAL A 203 -5.28 4.42 -3.57
C VAL A 203 -6.02 4.94 -2.35
N ALA A 204 -5.75 4.34 -1.19
CA ALA A 204 -6.18 4.84 0.11
C ALA A 204 -5.01 4.72 1.09
N PHE A 205 -4.80 5.76 1.89
CA PHE A 205 -3.65 5.85 2.80
C PHE A 205 -4.12 5.96 4.24
N PHE A 206 -3.56 5.13 5.12
CA PHE A 206 -3.81 5.18 6.55
C PHE A 206 -2.53 5.40 7.35
N HIS A 207 -2.62 6.27 8.36
CA HIS A 207 -1.56 6.45 9.35
C HIS A 207 -2.03 6.12 10.77
N GLU A 208 -1.06 5.79 11.62
CA GLU A 208 -1.26 5.62 13.06
C GLU A 208 -1.46 6.98 13.77
N THR A 209 -2.19 6.97 14.88
CA THR A 209 -2.33 8.14 15.77
C THR A 209 -1.81 7.90 17.18
N LYS A 210 -1.53 6.64 17.55
CA LYS A 210 -0.84 6.33 18.82
C LYS A 210 0.63 6.10 18.54
N LYS A 211 1.47 6.75 19.33
CA LYS A 211 2.90 6.46 19.34
C LYS A 211 3.12 5.06 19.89
N LEU A 212 4.10 4.36 19.33
CA LEU A 212 4.50 3.07 19.82
C LEU A 212 5.34 3.22 21.10
N HIS A 213 5.10 2.38 22.09
CA HIS A 213 5.92 2.29 23.30
C HIS A 213 7.00 1.23 23.12
N GLY A 214 8.27 1.64 23.04
CA GLY A 214 9.42 0.73 23.02
C GLY A 214 10.29 0.93 24.25
N PHE A 215 10.67 -0.16 24.92
CA PHE A 215 11.73 -0.16 25.94
C PHE A 215 13.05 -0.56 25.27
N MET A 216 13.93 0.40 24.99
CA MET A 216 15.37 0.13 24.88
C MET A 216 16.08 0.83 26.03
N ALA A 217 16.92 0.07 26.73
CA ALA A 217 17.99 0.50 27.64
C ALA A 217 17.96 1.99 28.05
N SER A 218 17.28 2.28 29.17
CA SER A 218 17.24 3.58 29.87
C SER A 218 16.67 4.83 29.17
N TYR A 219 16.10 4.73 27.96
CA TYR A 219 15.41 5.88 27.34
C TYR A 219 14.04 5.48 26.78
N CYS A 220 12.97 6.09 27.31
CA CYS A 220 11.63 6.02 26.70
C CYS A 220 11.61 6.84 25.42
N LEU A 221 11.51 6.19 24.26
CA LEU A 221 11.32 6.87 22.99
C LEU A 221 9.82 6.89 22.63
N TYR A 222 9.29 8.09 22.38
CA TYR A 222 7.90 8.35 22.02
C TYR A 222 7.82 8.89 20.58
N TYR A 223 7.75 8.00 19.58
CA TYR A 223 7.64 8.40 18.18
C TYR A 223 6.58 7.61 17.40
N PHE A 224 6.12 8.20 16.29
CA PHE A 224 5.40 7.49 15.23
C PHE A 224 6.42 6.73 14.39
N VAL A 225 6.16 5.45 14.12
CA VAL A 225 6.93 4.62 13.19
C VAL A 225 6.83 5.21 11.78
N VAL A 226 5.63 5.67 11.37
CA VAL A 226 5.44 6.42 10.12
C VAL A 226 4.65 7.70 10.42
N PRO A 227 5.31 8.88 10.38
CA PRO A 227 4.61 10.15 10.51
C PRO A 227 3.54 10.32 9.43
N GLU A 228 2.41 10.95 9.78
CA GLU A 228 1.26 11.19 8.87
C GLU A 228 1.69 11.72 7.50
N ARG A 229 2.47 12.81 7.45
CA ARG A 229 2.94 13.43 6.19
C ARG A 229 3.80 12.50 5.32
N ASN A 230 4.32 11.41 5.89
CA ASN A 230 5.10 10.41 5.16
C ASN A 230 4.23 9.23 4.71
N SER A 231 2.95 9.16 5.07
CA SER A 231 2.07 8.02 4.83
C SER A 231 1.19 8.12 3.58
N TRP A 232 1.23 9.25 2.87
CA TRP A 232 0.38 9.52 1.71
C TRP A 232 1.14 10.29 0.61
N ILE A 233 0.52 10.35 -0.57
CA ILE A 233 1.04 11.08 -1.73
C ILE A 233 0.10 12.24 -2.06
N PRO A 234 0.60 13.49 -2.05
CA PRO A 234 -0.19 14.65 -2.44
C PRO A 234 -0.86 14.50 -3.81
N GLY A 235 -2.17 14.73 -3.86
CA GLY A 235 -2.96 14.75 -5.09
C GLY A 235 -3.59 13.41 -5.52
N PHE A 236 -3.36 12.30 -4.81
CA PHE A 236 -3.81 10.97 -5.27
C PHE A 236 -4.95 10.31 -4.49
N ALA A 237 -5.24 10.74 -3.25
CA ALA A 237 -6.41 10.30 -2.48
C ALA A 237 -6.55 11.06 -1.15
N ASP A 238 -7.69 10.85 -0.50
CA ASP A 238 -7.86 11.12 0.92
C ASP A 238 -6.89 10.23 1.73
N HIS A 239 -6.34 10.79 2.80
CA HIS A 239 -5.63 10.04 3.83
C HIS A 239 -6.49 10.02 5.09
N SER A 240 -6.48 8.90 5.80
CA SER A 240 -7.27 8.69 7.00
C SER A 240 -6.39 8.19 8.13
N SER A 241 -6.89 8.27 9.36
CA SER A 241 -6.13 7.85 10.53
C SER A 241 -6.77 6.63 11.19
N ILE A 242 -5.96 5.80 11.84
CA ILE A 242 -6.42 4.69 12.67
C ILE A 242 -5.92 4.94 14.09
N ASN A 243 -6.85 4.87 15.07
CA ASN A 243 -6.55 5.09 16.49
C ASN A 243 -5.81 3.92 17.16
N ALA A 244 -4.64 3.59 16.62
CA ALA A 244 -3.77 2.50 17.02
C ALA A 244 -2.30 2.89 16.80
N ASP A 245 -1.39 2.10 17.35
CA ASP A 245 0.02 2.12 16.96
C ASP A 245 0.24 1.35 15.65
N HIS A 246 1.42 1.51 15.07
CA HIS A 246 1.83 0.93 13.79
C HIS A 246 1.62 -0.57 13.68
N SER A 247 1.79 -1.31 14.78
CA SER A 247 1.63 -2.76 14.82
C SER A 247 0.17 -3.16 14.98
N SER A 248 -0.60 -2.36 15.73
CA SER A 248 -1.99 -2.64 16.08
C SER A 248 -3.00 -2.13 15.04
N MET A 249 -2.60 -1.21 14.15
CA MET A 249 -3.48 -0.62 13.13
C MET A 249 -4.04 -1.63 12.11
N THR A 250 -3.45 -2.82 12.03
CA THR A 250 -3.87 -3.91 11.13
C THR A 250 -4.71 -4.99 11.83
N LYS A 251 -5.00 -4.82 13.13
CA LYS A 251 -5.56 -5.85 14.00
C LYS A 251 -6.94 -5.44 14.51
N PHE A 252 -7.98 -6.06 13.98
CA PHE A 252 -9.38 -5.81 14.33
C PHE A 252 -9.98 -7.04 14.99
N ALA A 253 -10.78 -6.84 16.04
CA ALA A 253 -11.36 -7.94 16.83
C ALA A 253 -12.76 -8.33 16.35
N ASP A 254 -13.47 -7.41 15.70
CA ASP A 254 -14.90 -7.48 15.39
C ASP A 254 -15.25 -6.45 14.31
N GLU A 255 -16.47 -6.54 13.78
CA GLU A 255 -17.02 -5.59 12.80
C GLU A 255 -17.18 -4.18 13.36
N ASP A 256 -17.39 -4.01 14.67
CA ASP A 256 -17.59 -2.70 15.29
C ASP A 256 -16.28 -1.92 15.49
N SER A 257 -15.12 -2.56 15.29
CA SER A 257 -13.82 -1.94 15.37
C SER A 257 -13.73 -0.71 14.43
N PRO A 258 -13.55 0.53 14.93
CA PRO A 258 -13.59 1.72 14.07
C PRO A 258 -12.55 1.72 12.94
N GLY A 259 -11.37 1.14 13.20
CA GLY A 259 -10.34 0.94 12.19
C GLY A 259 -10.75 -0.06 11.10
N TYR A 260 -11.49 -1.12 11.46
CA TYR A 260 -12.04 -2.07 10.49
C TYR A 260 -13.03 -1.38 9.56
N GLN A 261 -14.00 -0.65 10.12
CA GLN A 261 -15.01 0.08 9.34
C GLN A 261 -14.38 1.06 8.36
N SER A 262 -13.35 1.78 8.78
CA SER A 262 -12.62 2.72 7.93
C SER A 262 -11.86 2.01 6.80
N VAL A 263 -11.19 0.89 7.10
CA VAL A 263 -10.47 0.08 6.10
C VAL A 263 -11.45 -0.60 5.13
N LEU A 264 -12.57 -1.12 5.61
CA LEU A 264 -13.64 -1.69 4.80
C LEU A 264 -14.22 -0.66 3.82
N ALA A 265 -14.51 0.56 4.30
CA ALA A 265 -14.98 1.64 3.46
C ALA A 265 -13.95 2.02 2.37
N ALA A 266 -12.67 2.05 2.72
CA ALA A 266 -11.59 2.28 1.76
C ALA A 266 -11.50 1.16 0.72
N ILE A 267 -11.56 -0.12 1.14
CA ILE A 267 -11.58 -1.28 0.23
C ILE A 267 -12.77 -1.14 -0.74
N ARG A 268 -13.98 -0.89 -0.23
CA ARG A 268 -15.18 -0.67 -1.06
C ARG A 268 -14.98 0.48 -2.07
N LYS A 269 -14.37 1.60 -1.65
CA LYS A 269 -14.11 2.76 -2.51
C LYS A 269 -13.08 2.48 -3.62
N VAL A 270 -12.00 1.76 -3.31
CA VAL A 270 -11.00 1.39 -4.33
C VAL A 270 -11.49 0.25 -5.23
N SER A 271 -12.46 -0.54 -4.76
CA SER A 271 -13.14 -1.58 -5.53
C SER A 271 -14.34 -1.09 -6.35
N SER A 272 -14.96 0.06 -6.05
CA SER A 272 -16.14 0.54 -6.78
C SER A 272 -15.78 1.11 -8.17
N ASN A 273 -16.70 1.06 -9.13
CA ASN A 273 -16.56 1.49 -10.55
C ASN A 273 -15.60 0.66 -11.42
N LEU A 274 -15.61 -0.66 -11.21
CA LEU A 274 -15.03 -1.59 -12.18
C LEU A 274 -15.97 -1.88 -13.37
N GLU A 275 -17.24 -1.45 -13.28
CA GLU A 275 -18.29 -1.76 -14.26
C GLU A 275 -18.65 -0.62 -15.23
N GLU A 276 -18.37 0.66 -14.94
CA GLU A 276 -18.86 1.79 -15.76
C GLU A 276 -18.18 1.98 -17.13
N ARG A 277 -17.33 1.06 -17.56
CA ARG A 277 -16.44 1.29 -18.71
C ARG A 277 -16.80 0.58 -20.00
N THR A 278 -17.99 0.01 -20.09
CA THR A 278 -18.52 -0.55 -21.35
C THR A 278 -19.32 0.46 -22.19
N ASP A 279 -19.60 1.68 -21.72
CA ASP A 279 -20.36 2.67 -22.52
C ASP A 279 -19.52 3.88 -22.97
N PRO A 280 -19.30 4.08 -24.29
CA PRO A 280 -18.51 5.19 -24.84
C PRO A 280 -19.16 6.58 -24.77
N THR A 281 -20.35 6.75 -24.18
CA THR A 281 -21.21 7.93 -24.43
C THR A 281 -21.40 8.89 -23.26
N SER A 282 -20.78 8.68 -22.09
CA SER A 282 -20.92 9.61 -20.96
C SER A 282 -19.72 10.55 -20.83
N SER A 283 -19.80 11.72 -21.46
CA SER A 283 -18.87 12.84 -21.23
C SER A 283 -19.39 13.74 -20.10
N ALA A 284 -18.98 13.48 -18.86
CA ALA A 284 -19.15 14.43 -17.77
C ALA A 284 -17.83 15.19 -17.54
N ALA A 285 -17.79 16.45 -17.98
CA ALA A 285 -16.68 17.36 -17.78
C ALA A 285 -16.56 17.74 -16.30
N GLY A 286 -15.61 17.11 -15.59
CA GLY A 286 -15.22 17.50 -14.24
C GLY A 286 -14.18 18.62 -14.27
N VAL A 287 -14.54 19.79 -13.75
CA VAL A 287 -13.65 20.93 -13.55
C VAL A 287 -12.54 20.56 -12.55
N VAL A 288 -11.29 20.59 -13.00
CA VAL A 288 -10.11 20.46 -12.13
C VAL A 288 -9.75 21.86 -11.62
N ASN A 289 -9.95 22.12 -10.33
CA ASN A 289 -9.50 23.35 -9.67
C ASN A 289 -8.05 23.13 -9.17
N ASN A 290 -7.09 23.64 -9.92
CA ASN A 290 -5.67 23.66 -9.57
C ASN A 290 -5.34 24.96 -8.84
N ASN A 291 -5.26 24.85 -7.50
CA ASN A 291 -4.96 25.97 -6.61
C ASN A 291 -3.45 26.29 -6.59
N TRP A 292 -2.91 26.74 -7.74
CA TRP A 292 -1.60 27.37 -7.85
C TRP A 292 -1.76 28.59 -8.74
N GLY A 293 -1.49 29.78 -8.20
CA GLY A 293 -1.71 31.06 -8.85
C GLY A 293 -0.88 31.22 -10.13
N GLU A 294 -1.46 30.83 -11.26
CA GLU A 294 -1.35 31.40 -12.61
C GLU A 294 -2.17 30.53 -13.57
N VAL A 295 -3.28 31.06 -14.09
CA VAL A 295 -4.13 30.35 -15.06
C VAL A 295 -3.55 30.59 -16.46
N LYS A 296 -2.98 29.55 -17.09
CA LYS A 296 -2.83 29.50 -18.55
C LYS A 296 -3.86 28.53 -19.12
N ASN A 297 -4.92 29.08 -19.71
CA ASN A 297 -5.97 28.30 -20.35
C ASN A 297 -5.57 28.00 -21.80
N GLN A 298 -5.39 26.74 -22.16
CA GLN A 298 -4.79 26.32 -23.44
C GLN A 298 -5.82 25.98 -24.54
N VAL A 299 -7.03 26.55 -24.47
CA VAL A 299 -8.12 26.22 -25.44
C VAL A 299 -8.80 27.45 -26.07
N LEU A 300 -8.50 28.68 -25.63
CA LEU A 300 -8.97 29.90 -26.29
C LEU A 300 -7.82 30.90 -26.35
N GLY A 301 -7.50 31.40 -27.56
CA GLY A 301 -6.41 32.33 -27.80
C GLY A 301 -6.49 33.61 -26.94
N ASP A 302 -5.34 34.27 -26.79
CA ASP A 302 -5.09 35.42 -25.92
C ASP A 302 -6.28 36.38 -25.78
N GLN A 303 -6.77 36.55 -24.56
CA GLN A 303 -7.65 37.67 -24.21
C GLN A 303 -7.02 38.50 -23.09
N THR A 304 -6.72 39.75 -23.41
CA THR A 304 -6.30 40.78 -22.46
C THR A 304 -7.54 41.34 -21.75
N ILE A 305 -7.64 41.17 -20.43
CA ILE A 305 -8.71 41.80 -19.64
C ILE A 305 -8.24 43.20 -19.21
N HIS A 306 -8.84 44.25 -19.78
CA HIS A 306 -8.78 45.60 -19.25
C HIS A 306 -9.95 45.82 -18.28
N GLY A 307 -9.67 45.91 -16.98
CA GLY A 307 -10.67 46.25 -15.97
C GLY A 307 -10.03 46.89 -14.75
N GLY A 308 -10.05 48.23 -14.69
CA GLY A 308 -9.62 49.00 -13.52
C GLY A 308 -10.60 48.86 -12.37
N MET A 309 -10.08 48.79 -11.14
CA MET A 309 -10.86 48.96 -9.91
C MET A 309 -10.43 50.27 -9.25
N THR A 310 -11.34 51.24 -9.23
CA THR A 310 -11.27 52.40 -8.34
C THR A 310 -11.85 52.02 -6.98
N PHE A 311 -11.13 52.35 -5.91
CA PHE A 311 -11.63 52.31 -4.54
C PHE A 311 -12.33 53.63 -4.22
N ASN A 312 -13.56 53.56 -3.74
CA ASN A 312 -14.20 54.56 -2.89
C ASN A 312 -14.57 53.90 -1.57
#